data_AF-A0A3A6QB23-F1
#
_entry.id   AF-A0A3A6QB23-F1
#
_cell.length_a   1.000
_cell.length_b   1.000
_cell.length_c   1.000
_cell.angle_alpha   90.00
_cell.angle_beta   90.00
_cell.angle_gamma   90.00
#
_symmetry.space_group_name_H-M   'P 1'
#
loop_
_entity.id
_entity.type
_entity.pdbx_description
1 polymer ?
#
loop_
_entity_poly.entity_id
_entity_poly.type
_entity_poly.pdbx_seq_one_letter_code
_entity_poly.pdbx_strand_id
1 'polypeptide(L)' 'MPVTNLAELDALVARVKAAQEEFATFSQEQVDAIFRAASLAANQARIPLAQQAVAESGMGIVEDKVI' A
#
# COMPACT_ATOMS: atom_id res chain seq x y z
N MET A 1 -11.99 -7.32 -1.75
CA MET A 1 -12.27 -8.72 -2.16
C MET A 1 -11.00 -9.51 -1.93
N PRO A 2 -11.06 -10.67 -1.26
CA PRO A 2 -9.90 -11.54 -1.09
C PRO A 2 -9.43 -12.06 -2.45
N VAL A 3 -8.14 -12.39 -2.57
CA VAL A 3 -7.56 -13.05 -3.74
C VAL A 3 -6.93 -14.35 -3.27
N THR A 4 -7.61 -15.46 -3.59
CA THR A 4 -7.30 -16.81 -3.11
C THR A 4 -7.24 -17.85 -4.23
N ASN A 5 -7.67 -17.47 -5.44
CA ASN A 5 -7.66 -18.31 -6.63
C ASN A 5 -7.42 -17.48 -7.91
N LEU A 6 -7.23 -18.17 -9.03
CA LEU A 6 -6.91 -17.54 -10.32
C LEU A 6 -8.01 -16.60 -10.82
N ALA A 7 -9.28 -16.97 -10.67
CA ALA A 7 -10.39 -16.12 -11.14
C ALA A 7 -10.46 -14.79 -10.36
N GLU A 8 -10.22 -14.83 -9.05
CA GLU A 8 -10.14 -13.63 -8.22
C GLU A 8 -8.91 -12.77 -8.54
N LEU A 9 -7.80 -13.41 -8.90
CA LEU A 9 -6.57 -12.72 -9.32
C LEU A 9 -6.82 -11.98 -10.64
N ASP A 10 -7.40 -12.64 -11.65
CA ASP A 10 -7.73 -12.00 -12.93
C ASP A 10 -8.70 -10.82 -12.72
N ALA A 11 -9.69 -10.99 -11.85
CA ALA A 11 -10.61 -9.92 -11.47
C ALA A 11 -9.91 -8.76 -10.74
N LEU A 12 -8.93 -9.04 -9.87
CA LEU A 12 -8.11 -8.00 -9.24
C LEU A 12 -7.29 -7.24 -10.28
N VAL A 13 -6.60 -7.95 -11.18
CA VAL A 13 -5.77 -7.35 -12.23
C VAL A 13 -6.62 -6.45 -13.14
N ALA A 14 -7.81 -6.89 -13.54
CA ALA A 14 -8.72 -6.08 -14.32
C ALA A 14 -9.12 -4.77 -13.61
N ARG A 15 -9.42 -4.82 -12.31
CA ARG A 15 -9.74 -3.62 -11.51
C ARG A 15 -8.54 -2.68 -11.38
N VAL A 16 -7.35 -3.23 -11.13
CA VAL A 16 -6.12 -2.43 -11.01
C VAL A 16 -5.77 -1.76 -12.34
N LYS A 17 -5.96 -2.46 -13.46
CA LYS A 17 -5.76 -1.88 -14.79
C LYS A 17 -6.68 -0.69 -15.04
N ALA A 18 -7.98 -0.83 -14.77
CA ALA A 18 -8.93 0.27 -14.91
C ALA A 18 -8.58 1.46 -13.99
N ALA A 19 -8.19 1.19 -12.74
CA ALA A 19 -7.76 2.25 -11.82
C ALA A 19 -6.49 2.97 -12.30
N GLN A 20 -5.54 2.26 -12.93
CA GLN A 20 -4.34 2.86 -13.48
C GLN A 20 -4.64 3.71 -14.72
N GLU A 21 -5.57 3.27 -15.59
CA GLU A 21 -6.03 4.03 -16.75
C GLU A 21 -6.66 5.37 -16.32
N GLU A 22 -7.47 5.37 -15.26
CA GLU A 22 -8.01 6.60 -14.67
C GLU A 22 -6.92 7.46 -14.00
N PHE A 23 -6.04 6.83 -13.22
CA PHE A 23 -4.97 7.56 -12.54
C PHE A 23 -3.99 8.23 -13.53
N ALA A 24 -3.82 7.66 -14.72
CA ALA A 24 -3.01 8.23 -15.79
C ALA A 24 -3.53 9.58 -16.31
N THR A 25 -4.79 9.94 -16.06
CA THR A 25 -5.36 11.23 -16.47
C THR A 25 -5.22 12.32 -15.40
N PHE A 26 -4.61 12.02 -14.26
CA PHE A 26 -4.52 12.97 -13.15
C PHE A 26 -3.50 14.07 -13.45
N SER A 27 -3.78 15.28 -12.99
CA SER A 27 -2.81 16.36 -13.02
C SER A 27 -1.69 16.11 -12.01
N GLN A 28 -0.55 16.77 -12.20
CA GLN A 28 0.57 16.69 -11.25
C GLN A 28 0.14 17.10 -9.84
N GLU A 29 -0.71 18.13 -9.70
CA GLU A 29 -1.21 18.58 -8.39
C GLU A 29 -2.04 17.51 -7.68
N GLN A 30 -2.86 16.75 -8.43
CA GLN A 30 -3.64 15.63 -7.88
C GLN A 30 -2.71 14.49 -7.45
N VAL A 31 -1.70 14.18 -8.26
CA VAL A 31 -0.68 13.17 -7.94
C VAL A 31 0.10 13.57 -6.68
N ASP A 32 0.52 14.83 -6.57
CA ASP A 32 1.26 15.36 -5.43
C ASP A 32 0.42 15.32 -4.15
N ALA A 33 -0.87 15.64 -4.24
CA ALA A 33 -1.80 15.56 -3.12
C ALA A 33 -1.94 14.12 -2.59
N ILE A 34 -2.09 13.14 -3.49
CA ILE A 34 -2.14 11.72 -3.14
C ILE A 34 -0.83 11.27 -2.51
N PHE A 35 0.30 11.63 -3.11
CA PHE A 35 1.63 11.29 -2.62
C PHE A 35 1.88 11.82 -1.20
N ARG A 36 1.55 13.09 -0.97
CA ARG A 36 1.70 13.71 0.36
C ARG A 36 0.81 13.04 1.40
N ALA A 37 -0.45 12.77 1.07
CA ALA A 37 -1.37 12.12 2.01
C ALA A 37 -0.91 10.69 2.37
N ALA A 38 -0.53 9.89 1.36
CA ALA A 38 -0.09 8.52 1.56
C ALA A 38 1.21 8.43 2.36
N SER A 39 2.20 9.27 2.05
CA SER A 39 3.48 9.30 2.78
C SER A 39 3.32 9.71 4.24
N LEU A 40 2.45 10.68 4.54
CA LEU A 40 2.16 11.07 5.92
C LEU A 40 1.45 9.95 6.70
N ALA A 41 0.49 9.27 6.07
CA ALA A 41 -0.20 8.15 6.70
C ALA A 41 0.77 7.00 7.02
N ALA A 42 1.67 6.66 6.08
CA ALA A 42 2.71 5.65 6.32
C ALA A 42 3.64 6.05 7.47
N ASN A 43 4.12 7.29 7.48
CA ASN A 43 4.97 7.81 8.56
C ASN A 43 4.27 7.82 9.91
N GLN A 44 2.95 8.06 9.95
CA GLN A 44 2.18 8.00 11.20
C GLN A 44 1.95 6.54 11.67
N ALA A 45 1.89 5.59 10.74
CA ALA A 45 1.69 4.16 11.00
C ALA A 45 3.00 3.36 11.16
N ARG A 46 4.18 4.00 11.13
CA ARG A 46 5.48 3.32 11.16
C ARG A 46 5.68 2.36 12.33
N ILE A 47 5.26 2.75 13.54
CA ILE A 47 5.38 1.91 14.75
C ILE A 47 4.46 0.69 14.71
N PRO A 48 3.13 0.83 14.51
CA PRO A 48 2.25 -0.34 14.48
C PRO A 48 2.59 -1.31 13.34
N LEU A 49 3.01 -0.81 12.17
CA LEU A 49 3.45 -1.67 11.07
C LEU A 49 4.75 -2.42 11.38
N ALA A 50 5.72 -1.75 12.02
CA ALA A 50 6.96 -2.40 12.47
C ALA A 50 6.70 -3.51 13.50
N GLN A 51 5.83 -3.23 14.47
CA GLN A 51 5.42 -4.22 15.48
C GLN A 51 4.72 -5.42 14.85
N GLN A 52 3.79 -5.18 13.92
CA GLN A 52 3.10 -6.24 13.19
C GLN A 52 4.09 -7.11 12.40
N ALA A 53 5.03 -6.50 11.69
CA ALA A 53 6.02 -7.24 10.89
C ALA A 53 6.91 -8.14 11.76
N VAL A 54 7.37 -7.67 12.93
CA VAL A 54 8.16 -8.50 13.85
C VAL A 54 7.31 -9.61 14.45
N ALA A 55 6.08 -9.31 14.87
CA ALA A 55 5.17 -10.29 15.46
C ALA A 55 4.79 -11.41 14.49
N GLU A 56 4.55 -11.08 13.21
CA GLU A 56 4.17 -12.03 12.16
C GLU A 56 5.35 -12.87 11.68
N SER A 57 6.51 -12.24 11.42
CA SER A 57 7.68 -12.93 10.87
C SER A 57 8.56 -13.62 11.90
N GLY A 58 8.50 -13.18 13.17
CA GLY A 58 9.43 -13.60 14.22
C GLY A 58 10.86 -13.10 14.02
N MET A 59 11.09 -12.12 13.13
CA MET A 59 12.44 -11.67 12.72
C MET A 59 12.63 -10.15 12.85
N GLY A 60 13.84 -9.76 13.26
CA GLY A 60 14.31 -8.37 13.32
C GLY A 60 13.98 -7.65 14.62
N ILE A 61 14.36 -6.36 14.68
CA ILE A 61 14.15 -5.47 15.82
C ILE A 61 13.11 -4.43 15.39
N VAL A 62 12.15 -4.10 16.28
CA VAL A 62 11.03 -3.20 15.95
C VAL A 62 11.57 -1.82 15.58
N GLU A 63 12.48 -1.28 16.37
CA GLU A 63 13.07 0.04 16.20
C GLU A 63 13.76 0.21 14.84
N ASP A 64 14.43 -0.84 14.34
CA ASP A 64 15.08 -0.84 13.02
C ASP A 64 14.08 -0.94 11.86
N LYS A 65 12.84 -1.36 12.13
CA LYS A 65 11.73 -1.44 11.15
C LYS A 65 10.82 -0.21 11.18
N VAL A 66 11.05 0.74 12.08
CA VAL A 66 10.35 2.03 12.13
C VAL A 66 11.03 2.98 11.14
N ILE A 67 10.45 3.14 9.94
CA ILE A 67 10.95 4.00 8.85
C ILE A 67 9.96 5.13 8.59
#